data_AF-A0A8B7D794-F1
#
_entry.id   AF-A0A8B7D794-F1
#
_cell.length_a   1.000
_cell.length_b   1.000
_cell.length_c   1.000
_cell.angle_alpha   90.00
_cell.angle_beta   90.00
_cell.angle_gamma   90.00
#
_symmetry.space_group_name_H-M   'P 1'
#
loop_
_entity.id
_entity.type
_entity.pdbx_description
1 polymer ?
#
loop_
_entity_poly.entity_id
_entity_poly.type
_entity_poly.pdbx_seq_one_letter_code
_entity_poly.pdbx_strand_id
1 'polypeptide(L)'
;MANHTISCIDYHKSYKCDCFGQWEGPFCSERNTSLMDTCGCKNGVCVLTKEKLKVCQCDNGFKGSKCTLSTYSAAERITDNSPVIIGSTSGVVLLVVIAVVLILFLRRKRSLRTVKRKLLRNSSNPELEVKKQMYDNPLFSATMNNSAYDSQ
;
A
#
# COMPACT_ATOMS: atom_id res chain seq x y z
N MET A 1 17.26 4.80 33.99
CA MET A 1 17.82 3.57 33.40
C MET A 1 19.32 3.79 33.30
N ALA A 2 20.14 2.97 33.96
CA ALA A 2 21.59 3.18 34.03
C ALA A 2 22.26 2.34 32.92
N ASN A 3 22.65 2.99 31.82
CA ASN A 3 23.12 2.30 30.61
C ASN A 3 24.62 1.95 30.64
N HIS A 4 25.39 2.45 31.62
CA HIS A 4 26.86 2.29 31.67
C HIS A 4 27.35 1.73 33.01
N THR A 5 26.58 0.85 33.63
CA THR A 5 26.86 0.24 34.93
C THR A 5 27.39 -1.18 34.77
N ILE A 6 28.46 -1.51 35.48
CA ILE A 6 28.97 -2.88 35.62
C ILE A 6 28.18 -3.61 36.70
N SER A 7 28.03 -2.97 37.85
CA SER A 7 27.28 -3.46 39.00
C SER A 7 26.69 -2.26 39.74
N CYS A 8 25.61 -2.48 40.47
CA CYS A 8 25.10 -1.49 41.40
C CYS A 8 24.85 -2.13 42.75
N ILE A 9 25.32 -1.46 43.80
CA ILE A 9 25.24 -1.92 45.17
C ILE A 9 24.37 -0.92 45.93
N ASP A 10 23.32 -1.45 46.54
CA ASP A 10 22.43 -0.70 47.42
C ASP A 10 22.98 -0.76 48.85
N TYR A 11 23.29 0.41 49.41
CA TYR A 11 23.68 0.57 50.81
C TYR A 11 22.48 1.11 51.59
N HIS A 12 22.46 0.87 52.90
CA HIS A 12 21.35 1.19 53.81
C HIS A 12 20.77 2.62 53.73
N LYS A 13 21.48 3.59 53.10
CA LYS A 13 21.03 4.98 52.83
C LYS A 13 21.60 5.59 51.54
N SER A 14 22.27 4.82 50.68
CA SER A 14 22.89 5.34 49.46
C SER A 14 22.99 4.26 48.40
N TYR A 15 22.89 4.65 47.13
CA TYR A 15 23.00 3.75 46.00
C TYR A 15 24.25 4.12 45.21
N LYS A 16 25.14 3.15 44.98
CA LYS A 16 26.36 3.37 44.20
C LYS A 16 26.45 2.34 43.08
N CYS A 17 26.60 2.83 41.86
CA CYS A 17 26.94 2.00 40.73
C CYS A 17 28.44 2.08 40.41
N ASP A 18 29.04 0.93 40.12
CA ASP A 18 30.34 0.87 39.48
C ASP A 18 30.15 1.10 37.98
N CYS A 19 30.74 2.18 37.49
CA CYS A 19 30.58 2.62 36.11
C CYS A 19 31.64 2.00 35.20
N PHE A 20 31.27 1.71 33.96
CA PHE A 20 32.19 1.19 32.97
C PHE A 20 33.00 2.30 32.29
N GLY A 21 34.31 2.08 32.13
CA GLY A 21 35.18 2.88 31.29
C GLY A 21 35.29 4.34 31.74
N GLN A 22 34.72 5.25 30.96
CA GLN A 22 34.80 6.71 31.15
C GLN A 22 33.52 7.34 31.71
N TRP A 23 32.61 6.53 32.25
CA TRP A 23 31.37 7.02 32.86
C TRP A 23 31.51 7.16 34.37
N GLU A 24 30.82 8.13 34.96
CA GLU A 24 30.83 8.43 36.39
C GLU A 24 29.46 8.93 36.88
N GLY A 25 29.41 9.23 38.18
CA GLY A 25 28.19 9.63 38.89
C GLY A 25 27.37 8.45 39.40
N PRO A 26 26.37 8.70 40.25
CA PRO A 26 25.59 7.66 40.94
C PRO A 26 24.80 6.74 39.99
N PHE A 27 24.54 7.20 38.77
CA PHE A 27 23.81 6.46 37.73
C PHE A 27 24.63 6.23 36.46
N CYS A 28 25.95 6.45 36.49
CA CYS A 28 26.85 6.28 35.34
C CYS A 28 26.35 6.99 34.07
N SER A 29 25.82 8.19 34.26
CA SER A 29 25.21 9.01 33.21
C SER A 29 26.08 10.21 32.84
N GLU A 30 27.12 10.48 33.63
CA GLU A 30 28.07 11.57 33.40
C GLU A 30 29.32 11.00 32.74
N ARG A 31 29.85 11.69 31.73
CA ARG A 31 31.10 11.29 31.07
C ARG A 31 32.26 12.01 31.72
N ASN A 32 33.20 11.25 32.27
CA ASN A 32 34.46 11.78 32.73
C ASN A 32 35.34 12.12 31.53
N THR A 33 35.40 13.39 31.17
CA THR A 33 36.19 13.90 30.04
C THR A 33 37.69 13.92 30.32
N SER A 34 38.11 13.73 31.58
CA SER A 34 39.53 13.61 31.95
C SER A 34 40.13 12.28 31.51
N LEU A 35 39.29 11.26 31.34
CA LEU A 35 39.68 10.00 30.73
C LEU A 35 39.64 10.17 29.20
N MET A 36 40.84 10.27 28.61
CA MET A 36 40.99 10.47 27.17
C MET A 36 40.42 9.26 26.40
N ASP A 37 39.39 9.49 25.59
CA ASP A 37 38.91 8.51 24.63
C ASP A 37 39.95 8.32 23.51
N THR A 38 40.88 7.38 23.71
CA THR A 38 41.89 7.06 22.70
C THR A 38 41.30 6.38 21.46
N CYS A 39 40.05 5.92 21.51
CA CYS A 39 39.38 5.28 20.39
C CYS A 39 38.55 6.26 19.54
N GLY A 40 38.13 7.41 20.07
CA GLY A 40 37.26 8.36 19.38
C GLY A 40 35.82 7.84 19.18
N CYS A 41 35.27 7.16 20.19
CA CYS A 41 33.91 6.64 20.18
C CYS A 41 32.90 7.77 20.46
N LYS A 42 32.00 8.06 19.51
CA LYS A 42 30.98 9.11 19.67
C LYS A 42 29.90 8.71 20.67
N ASN A 43 29.23 7.57 20.42
CA ASN A 43 28.15 7.04 21.28
C ASN A 43 28.54 5.66 21.82
N GLY A 44 29.60 5.64 22.61
CA GLY A 44 30.12 4.42 23.20
C GLY A 44 31.37 4.68 24.02
N VAL A 45 32.04 3.58 24.35
CA VAL A 45 33.21 3.53 25.23
C VAL A 45 34.36 2.77 24.56
N CYS A 46 35.58 3.27 24.79
CA CYS A 46 36.81 2.63 24.31
C CYS A 46 37.17 1.46 25.25
N VAL A 47 37.24 0.24 24.70
CA VAL A 47 37.53 -0.97 25.47
C VAL A 47 38.73 -1.70 24.87
N LEU A 48 39.52 -2.33 25.74
CA LEU A 48 40.57 -3.26 25.31
C LEU A 48 39.97 -4.66 25.20
N THR A 49 40.08 -5.29 24.03
CA THR A 49 39.73 -6.70 23.86
C THR A 49 40.78 -7.60 24.52
N LYS A 50 40.49 -8.90 24.62
CA LYS A 50 41.44 -9.93 25.09
C LYS A 50 42.74 -9.96 24.29
N GLU A 51 42.68 -9.53 23.03
CA GLU A 51 43.81 -9.43 22.09
C GLU A 51 44.57 -8.10 22.19
N LYS A 52 44.28 -7.27 23.21
CA LYS A 52 44.83 -5.92 23.41
C LYS A 52 44.49 -4.94 22.28
N LEU A 53 43.44 -5.20 21.50
CA LEU A 53 42.93 -4.28 20.49
C LEU A 53 41.99 -3.27 21.13
N LYS A 54 42.13 -2.00 20.75
CA LYS A 54 41.25 -0.92 21.17
C LYS A 54 40.03 -0.86 20.25
N VAL A 55 38.85 -1.12 20.78
CA VAL A 55 37.59 -1.10 20.02
C VAL A 55 36.53 -0.26 20.74
N CYS A 56 35.58 0.28 19.98
CA CYS A 56 34.42 0.96 20.55
C CYS A 56 33.33 -0.07 20.88
N GLN A 57 32.92 -0.14 22.14
CA GLN A 57 31.68 -0.78 22.54
C GLN A 57 30.57 0.28 22.51
N CYS A 58 29.61 0.09 21.61
CA CYS A 58 28.57 1.09 21.35
C CYS A 58 27.42 1.02 22.35
N ASP A 59 26.85 2.18 22.64
CA ASP A 59 25.65 2.31 23.47
C ASP A 59 24.44 1.72 22.75
N ASN A 60 23.40 1.40 23.51
CA ASN A 60 22.14 0.88 22.98
C ASN A 60 21.61 1.82 21.90
N GLY A 61 21.34 1.26 20.72
CA GLY A 61 20.84 2.05 19.60
C GLY A 61 21.92 2.62 18.68
N PHE A 62 23.21 2.31 18.90
CA PHE A 62 24.32 2.74 18.03
C PHE A 62 25.19 1.57 17.57
N LYS A 63 25.81 1.71 16.39
CA LYS A 63 26.66 0.71 15.73
C LYS A 63 27.82 1.38 14.95
N GLY A 64 28.73 0.54 14.47
CA GLY A 64 29.90 0.93 13.68
C GLY A 64 31.16 1.07 14.50
N SER A 65 32.31 1.17 13.82
CA SER A 65 33.64 1.19 14.47
C SER A 65 33.87 2.38 15.41
N LYS A 66 33.11 3.47 15.25
CA LYS A 66 33.13 4.68 16.10
C LYS A 66 31.78 4.99 16.75
N CYS A 67 30.82 4.07 16.67
CA CYS A 67 29.47 4.24 17.22
C CYS A 67 28.75 5.50 16.72
N THR A 68 28.89 5.81 15.43
CA THR A 68 28.27 6.98 14.79
C THR A 68 26.94 6.65 14.12
N LEU A 69 26.66 5.37 13.85
CA LEU A 69 25.47 4.93 13.13
C LEU A 69 24.37 4.60 14.14
N SER A 70 23.20 5.23 14.07
CA SER A 70 22.06 4.86 14.91
C SER A 70 21.36 3.62 14.34
N THR A 71 20.94 2.66 15.16
CA THR A 71 20.24 1.45 14.70
C THR A 71 18.84 1.74 14.20
N TYR A 72 18.25 2.85 14.61
CA TYR A 72 17.01 3.38 14.04
C TYR A 72 17.18 3.70 12.54
N SER A 73 18.36 4.18 12.13
CA SER A 73 18.65 4.46 10.71
C SER A 73 18.98 3.22 9.86
N ALA A 74 19.16 2.04 10.48
CA ALA A 74 19.46 0.79 9.77
C ALA A 74 18.26 -0.17 9.65
N ALA A 75 17.28 -0.07 10.55
CA ALA A 75 16.02 -0.81 10.45
C ALA A 75 15.00 -0.12 9.52
N GLU A 76 15.30 1.09 9.05
CA GLU A 76 14.38 1.89 8.24
C GLU A 76 15.04 2.30 6.92
N ARG A 77 15.45 1.31 6.11
CA ARG A 77 15.46 1.47 4.64
C ARG A 77 14.17 0.96 4.00
N ILE A 78 13.13 0.80 4.81
CA ILE A 78 11.74 0.63 4.38
C ILE A 78 10.89 1.71 5.05
N THR A 79 11.23 2.98 4.83
CA THR A 79 10.21 4.02 4.70
C THR A 79 10.57 4.91 3.52
N ASP A 80 9.74 4.73 2.49
CA ASP A 80 9.14 5.80 1.69
C ASP A 80 9.71 7.21 1.90
N ASN A 81 10.68 7.57 1.05
CA ASN A 81 10.85 8.91 0.46
C ASN A 81 11.78 8.87 -0.78
N SER A 82 11.77 7.76 -1.51
CA SER A 82 12.13 7.76 -2.93
C SER A 82 10.83 7.72 -3.72
N PRO A 83 10.59 8.63 -4.68
CA PRO A 83 9.39 8.63 -5.52
C PRO A 83 9.22 7.35 -6.36
N VAL A 84 10.18 6.42 -6.30
CA VAL A 84 10.22 5.19 -7.07
C VAL A 84 9.31 4.09 -6.49
N ILE A 85 9.06 4.07 -5.17
CA ILE A 85 8.35 2.93 -4.52
C ILE A 85 6.84 3.20 -4.39
N ILE A 86 6.44 4.44 -4.06
CA ILE A 86 5.03 4.85 -3.91
C ILE A 86 4.27 4.79 -5.26
N GLY A 87 4.97 4.94 -6.39
CA GLY A 87 4.38 4.84 -7.72
C GLY A 87 3.95 3.41 -8.10
N SER A 88 4.60 2.38 -7.56
CA SER A 88 4.32 1.00 -7.93
C SER A 88 3.00 0.48 -7.35
N THR A 89 2.71 0.79 -6.09
CA THR A 89 1.47 0.37 -5.43
C THR A 89 0.27 1.20 -5.89
N SER A 90 0.43 2.51 -6.01
CA SER A 90 -0.62 3.42 -6.51
C SER A 90 -0.97 3.16 -7.98
N GLY A 91 0.03 2.88 -8.83
CA GLY A 91 -0.17 2.54 -10.24
C GLY A 91 -0.94 1.24 -10.44
N VAL A 92 -0.61 0.18 -9.69
CA VAL A 92 -1.33 -1.10 -9.78
C VAL A 92 -2.79 -0.94 -9.36
N VAL A 93 -3.06 -0.22 -8.26
CA VAL A 93 -4.44 0.03 -7.80
C VAL A 93 -5.22 0.81 -8.86
N LEU A 94 -4.64 1.86 -9.44
CA LEU A 94 -5.29 2.64 -10.49
C LEU A 94 -5.59 1.80 -11.74
N LEU A 95 -4.65 0.96 -12.17
CA LEU A 95 -4.83 0.05 -13.31
C LEU A 95 -5.94 -0.97 -13.07
N VAL A 96 -6.05 -1.52 -11.85
CA VAL A 96 -7.13 -2.46 -11.48
C VAL A 96 -8.48 -1.75 -11.52
N VAL A 97 -8.59 -0.53 -10.99
CA VAL A 97 -9.85 0.24 -11.02
C VAL A 97 -10.26 0.56 -12.46
N ILE A 98 -9.32 0.99 -13.31
CA ILE A 98 -9.58 1.25 -14.73
C ILE A 98 -10.05 -0.01 -15.45
N ALA A 99 -9.38 -1.16 -15.21
CA ALA A 99 -9.77 -2.44 -15.80
C ALA A 99 -11.19 -2.86 -15.38
N VAL A 100 -11.55 -2.71 -14.10
CA VAL A 100 -12.91 -3.00 -13.59
C VAL A 100 -13.95 -2.10 -14.25
N VAL A 101 -13.70 -0.78 -14.33
CA VAL A 101 -14.62 0.17 -14.97
C VAL A 101 -14.80 -0.15 -16.46
N LEU A 102 -13.72 -0.48 -17.18
CA LEU A 102 -13.78 -0.89 -18.59
C LEU A 102 -14.59 -2.18 -18.76
N ILE A 103 -14.38 -3.18 -17.90
CA ILE A 103 -15.15 -4.44 -17.93
C ILE A 103 -16.65 -4.15 -17.73
N LEU A 104 -17.01 -3.34 -16.73
CA LEU A 104 -18.40 -2.96 -16.47
C LEU A 104 -19.00 -2.18 -17.65
N PHE A 105 -18.26 -1.25 -18.23
CA PHE A 105 -18.70 -0.49 -19.41
C PHE A 105 -18.90 -1.39 -20.63
N LEU A 106 -17.97 -2.32 -20.90
CA LEU A 106 -18.09 -3.28 -22.00
C LEU A 106 -19.27 -4.23 -21.78
N ARG A 107 -19.52 -4.71 -20.56
CA ARG A 107 -20.70 -5.51 -20.22
C ARG A 107 -22.00 -4.73 -20.43
N ARG A 108 -22.06 -3.49 -19.96
CA ARG A 108 -23.21 -2.58 -20.16
C ARG A 108 -23.44 -2.27 -21.63
N LYS A 109 -22.38 -2.00 -22.40
CA LYS A 109 -22.44 -1.73 -23.85
C LYS A 109 -22.86 -2.96 -24.64
N ARG A 110 -22.42 -4.17 -24.26
CA ARG A 110 -22.92 -5.43 -24.84
C ARG A 110 -24.41 -5.62 -24.57
N SER A 111 -24.86 -5.38 -23.34
CA SER A 111 -26.29 -5.44 -23.00
C SER A 111 -27.13 -4.44 -23.82
N LEU A 112 -26.69 -3.18 -23.90
CA LEU A 112 -27.35 -2.15 -24.69
C LEU A 112 -27.32 -2.44 -26.20
N ARG A 113 -26.26 -3.06 -26.72
CA ARG A 113 -26.22 -3.51 -28.12
C ARG A 113 -27.26 -4.61 -28.39
N THR A 114 -27.45 -5.54 -27.46
CA THR A 114 -28.48 -6.57 -27.58
C THR A 114 -29.88 -5.96 -27.55
N VAL A 115 -30.15 -5.01 -26.65
CA VAL A 115 -31.43 -4.29 -26.58
C VAL A 115 -31.64 -3.43 -27.84
N LYS A 116 -30.65 -2.66 -28.27
CA LYS A 116 -30.71 -1.83 -29.49
C LYS A 116 -30.92 -2.68 -30.73
N ARG A 117 -30.30 -3.86 -30.85
CA ARG A 117 -30.56 -4.80 -31.96
C ARG A 117 -31.99 -5.31 -31.94
N LYS A 118 -32.56 -5.61 -30.77
CA LYS A 118 -33.98 -5.98 -30.64
C LYS A 118 -34.89 -4.82 -31.04
N LEU A 119 -34.60 -3.59 -30.61
CA LEU A 119 -35.38 -2.40 -30.97
C LEU A 119 -35.31 -2.09 -32.48
N LEU A 120 -34.13 -2.16 -33.09
CA LEU A 120 -33.97 -1.96 -34.53
C LEU A 120 -34.63 -3.08 -35.35
N ARG A 121 -34.55 -4.35 -34.91
CA ARG A 121 -35.25 -5.48 -35.56
C ARG A 121 -36.77 -5.37 -35.43
N ASN A 122 -37.27 -4.85 -34.31
CA ASN A 122 -38.69 -4.56 -34.13
C ASN A 122 -39.17 -3.41 -35.02
N SER A 123 -38.33 -2.37 -35.17
CA SER A 123 -38.64 -1.19 -35.99
C SER A 123 -38.55 -1.44 -37.50
N SER A 124 -37.89 -2.50 -37.96
CA SER A 124 -37.81 -2.87 -39.39
C SER A 124 -38.92 -3.81 -39.85
N ASN A 125 -39.74 -4.35 -38.94
CA ASN A 125 -40.88 -5.21 -39.25
C ASN A 125 -42.30 -4.57 -39.20
N PRO A 126 -42.52 -3.25 -39.01
CA PRO A 126 -43.87 -2.71 -38.86
C PRO A 126 -44.68 -2.78 -40.17
N GLU A 127 -44.03 -2.67 -41.32
CA GLU A 127 -44.71 -2.74 -42.63
C GLU A 127 -45.21 -4.15 -42.96
N LEU A 128 -44.51 -5.19 -42.49
CA LEU A 128 -44.92 -6.59 -42.65
C LEU A 128 -46.04 -6.97 -41.68
N GLU A 129 -46.00 -6.46 -40.44
CA GLU A 129 -47.08 -6.66 -39.45
C GLU A 129 -48.37 -5.94 -39.85
N VAL A 130 -48.28 -4.70 -40.35
CA VAL A 130 -49.46 -3.96 -40.86
C VAL A 130 -50.06 -4.64 -42.09
N LYS A 131 -49.23 -5.12 -43.03
CA LYS A 131 -49.71 -5.84 -44.23
C LYS A 131 -50.36 -7.18 -43.88
N LYS A 132 -49.86 -7.87 -42.86
CA LYS A 132 -50.46 -9.11 -42.34
C LYS A 132 -51.79 -8.84 -41.63
N GLN A 133 -51.86 -7.82 -40.77
CA GLN A 133 -53.13 -7.38 -40.16
C GLN A 133 -54.16 -6.90 -41.18
N MET A 134 -53.73 -6.32 -42.30
CA MET A 134 -54.62 -5.87 -43.37
C MET A 134 -55.23 -7.05 -44.15
N TYR A 135 -54.49 -8.16 -44.31
CA TYR A 135 -54.96 -9.37 -44.98
C TYR A 135 -55.85 -10.25 -44.10
N ASP A 136 -55.62 -10.24 -42.78
CA ASP A 136 -56.36 -11.04 -41.80
C ASP A 136 -57.67 -10.35 -41.32
N ASN A 137 -58.01 -9.16 -41.84
CA ASN A 137 -59.24 -8.45 -41.48
C ASN A 137 -60.47 -9.03 -42.22
N PRO A 138 -61.47 -9.63 -41.53
CA PRO A 138 -62.66 -10.21 -42.15
C PRO A 138 -63.54 -9.20 -42.89
N LEU A 139 -63.37 -7.90 -42.65
CA LEU A 139 -64.06 -6.84 -43.40
C LEU A 139 -63.52 -6.70 -44.84
N PHE A 140 -62.25 -7.03 -45.07
CA PHE A 140 -61.59 -6.93 -46.38
C PHE A 140 -61.92 -8.13 -47.29
N SER A 141 -62.10 -9.33 -46.71
CA SER A 141 -62.55 -10.51 -47.46
C SER A 141 -64.03 -10.44 -47.86
N ALA A 142 -64.87 -9.77 -47.05
CA ALA A 142 -66.29 -9.57 -47.36
C ALA A 142 -66.52 -8.61 -48.54
N THR A 143 -65.70 -7.57 -48.71
CA THR A 143 -65.82 -6.62 -49.82
C THR A 143 -65.40 -7.23 -51.16
N MET A 144 -64.40 -8.12 -51.20
CA MET A 144 -64.04 -8.84 -52.42
C MET A 144 -65.10 -9.85 -52.88
N ASN A 145 -65.79 -10.53 -51.96
CA ASN A 145 -66.84 -11.50 -52.33
C ASN A 145 -68.11 -10.81 -52.85
N ASN A 146 -68.45 -9.62 -52.34
CA ASN A 146 -69.62 -8.86 -52.84
C ASN A 146 -69.37 -8.20 -54.19
N SER A 147 -68.11 -7.96 -54.58
CA SER A 147 -67.76 -7.36 -55.87
C SER A 147 -67.86 -8.35 -57.05
N ALA A 148 -68.08 -9.63 -56.78
CA ALA A 148 -68.23 -10.69 -57.77
C ALA A 148 -69.71 -11.04 -58.07
N TYR A 149 -70.68 -10.38 -57.41
CA TYR A 149 -72.12 -10.68 -57.54
C TYR A 149 -72.95 -9.55 -58.15
N ASP A 150 -72.31 -8.53 -58.72
CA ASP A 150 -72.98 -7.41 -59.42
C ASP A 150 -72.57 -7.36 -60.91
N SER A 151 -72.52 -8.53 -61.53
CA SER A 151 -72.33 -8.67 -62.99
C SER A 151 -73.21 -9.80 -63.52
N GLN A 152 -74.52 -9.67 -63.33
CA GLN A 152 -75.49 -10.44 -64.09
C GLN A 152 -76.79 -9.66 -64.26
#